data_AF-A0A2V6GA09-F1
#
_entry.id   AF-A0A2V6GA09-F1
#
_cell.length_a   1.000
_cell.length_b   1.000
_cell.length_c   1.000
_cell.angle_alpha   90.00
_cell.angle_beta   90.00
_cell.angle_gamma   90.00
#
_symmetry.space_group_name_H-M   'P 1'
#
loop_
_entity.id
_entity.type
_entity.pdbx_description
1 polymer ?
#
loop_
_entity_poly.entity_id
_entity_poly.type
_entity_poly.pdbx_seq_one_letter_code
_entity_poly.pdbx_strand_id
1 'polypeptide(L)'
;MRRIISVLFLIVSASAAAVVPAKRQHHAVIVVWDGMRPDFVTEQNTPTLWQLTREGVTFLNQHAAYPSATMVNGTAMVTGVHPGKS
;
A
#
# COMPACT_ATOMS: atom_id res chain seq x y z
N MET A 1 -9.66 56.55 13.83
CA MET A 1 -10.16 55.66 12.75
C MET A 1 -9.05 54.91 12.02
N ARG A 2 -7.99 55.56 11.51
CA ARG A 2 -6.87 54.89 10.79
C ARG A 2 -6.18 53.77 11.59
N ARG A 3 -5.96 53.96 12.90
CA ARG A 3 -5.36 52.93 13.78
C ARG A 3 -6.24 51.70 13.99
N ILE A 4 -7.57 51.89 14.06
CA ILE A 4 -8.53 50.78 14.24
C ILE A 4 -8.59 49.93 12.96
N ILE A 5 -8.57 50.59 11.81
CA ILE A 5 -8.53 49.91 10.49
C ILE A 5 -7.23 49.12 10.33
N SER A 6 -6.08 49.69 10.72
CA SER A 6 -4.79 48.98 10.67
C SER A 6 -4.71 47.76 11.59
N VAL A 7 -5.31 47.84 12.79
CA VAL A 7 -5.36 46.71 13.73
C VAL A 7 -6.30 45.61 13.23
N LEU A 8 -7.47 45.96 12.68
CA LEU A 8 -8.36 44.99 12.04
C LEU A 8 -7.69 44.30 10.85
N PHE A 9 -6.94 45.05 10.02
CA PHE A 9 -6.23 44.50 8.87
C PHE A 9 -5.13 43.52 9.29
N LEU A 10 -4.41 43.81 10.38
CA LEU A 10 -3.37 42.92 10.92
C LEU A 10 -3.96 41.62 11.49
N ILE A 11 -5.13 41.67 12.14
CA ILE A 11 -5.82 40.50 12.68
C ILE A 11 -6.36 39.61 11.55
N VAL A 12 -6.88 40.20 10.47
CA VAL A 12 -7.37 39.45 9.30
C VAL A 12 -6.22 38.77 8.55
N SER A 13 -5.05 39.41 8.42
CA SER A 13 -3.87 38.79 7.80
C SER A 13 -3.25 37.67 8.65
N ALA A 14 -3.36 37.72 9.98
CA ALA A 14 -2.85 36.67 10.86
C ALA A 14 -3.68 35.37 10.82
N SER A 15 -4.94 35.43 10.39
CA SER A 15 -5.80 34.24 10.27
C SER A 15 -5.56 33.43 8.98
N ALA A 16 -4.68 33.90 8.09
CA ALA A 16 -4.25 33.17 6.90
C ALA A 16 -3.06 32.24 7.18
N ALA A 17 -3.02 31.62 8.38
CA ALA A 17 -2.12 30.51 8.63
C ALA A 17 -2.41 29.44 7.55
N ALA A 18 -1.45 29.23 6.66
CA ALA A 18 -1.56 28.26 5.58
C ALA A 18 -1.89 26.90 6.20
N VAL A 19 -3.10 26.39 5.92
CA VAL A 19 -3.45 25.00 6.22
C VAL A 19 -2.53 24.15 5.37
N VAL A 20 -1.47 23.61 5.97
CA VAL A 20 -0.59 22.66 5.31
C VAL A 20 -1.43 21.41 5.06
N PRO A 21 -1.75 21.05 3.80
CA PRO A 21 -2.52 19.84 3.55
C PRO A 21 -1.72 18.66 4.09
N ALA A 22 -2.39 17.83 4.90
CA ALA A 22 -1.77 16.62 5.41
C ALA A 22 -1.22 15.81 4.23
N LYS A 23 0.03 15.34 4.36
CA LYS A 23 0.67 14.52 3.33
C LYS A 23 -0.24 13.31 3.07
N ARG A 24 -0.68 13.13 1.82
CA ARG A 24 -1.46 11.95 1.42
C ARG A 24 -0.62 10.71 1.76
N GLN A 25 -1.13 9.90 2.68
CA GLN A 25 -0.53 8.62 3.03
C GLN A 25 -1.03 7.57 2.04
N HIS A 26 -0.10 6.84 1.44
CA HIS A 26 -0.44 5.66 0.65
C HIS A 26 -0.44 4.46 1.59
N HIS A 27 -1.57 3.78 1.66
CA HIS A 27 -1.69 2.53 2.42
C HIS A 27 -1.52 1.35 1.48
N ALA A 28 -0.75 0.35 1.90
CA ALA A 28 -0.62 -0.93 1.21
C ALA A 28 -1.21 -2.02 2.11
N VAL A 29 -2.05 -2.87 1.53
CA VAL A 29 -2.59 -4.07 2.20
C VAL A 29 -2.02 -5.27 1.46
N ILE A 30 -1.32 -6.14 2.19
CA ILE A 30 -0.76 -7.38 1.66
C ILE A 30 -1.65 -8.52 2.17
N VAL A 31 -2.25 -9.27 1.25
CA VAL A 31 -3.08 -10.44 1.55
C VAL A 31 -2.36 -11.68 1.01
N VAL A 32 -2.18 -12.69 1.84
CA VAL A 32 -1.50 -13.93 1.49
C VAL A 32 -2.47 -15.09 1.64
N TRP A 33 -2.67 -15.85 0.57
CA TRP A 33 -3.35 -17.14 0.60
C TRP A 33 -2.29 -18.25 0.68
N ASP A 34 -2.15 -18.88 1.84
CA ASP A 34 -1.17 -19.96 2.02
C ASP A 34 -1.50 -21.16 1.13
N GLY A 35 -0.48 -21.74 0.48
CA GLY A 35 -0.62 -22.87 -0.43
C GLY A 35 -1.43 -22.62 -1.71
N MET A 36 -1.72 -21.35 -2.07
CA MET A 36 -2.47 -21.02 -3.28
C MET A 36 -1.64 -21.28 -4.55
N ARG A 37 -1.93 -22.39 -5.24
CA ARG A 37 -1.33 -22.66 -6.55
C ARG A 37 -1.93 -21.75 -7.63
N PRO A 38 -1.15 -21.26 -8.60
CA PRO A 38 -1.64 -20.33 -9.62
C PRO A 38 -2.83 -20.85 -10.44
N ASP A 39 -2.89 -22.15 -10.71
CA ASP A 39 -3.98 -22.81 -11.45
C ASP A 39 -5.28 -22.94 -10.65
N PHE A 40 -5.30 -22.57 -9.36
CA PHE A 40 -6.54 -22.46 -8.58
C PHE A 40 -7.26 -21.14 -8.83
N VAL A 41 -6.58 -20.13 -9.39
CA VAL A 41 -7.15 -18.82 -9.66
C VAL A 41 -7.94 -18.88 -10.97
N THR A 42 -9.22 -19.23 -10.87
CA THR A 42 -10.16 -19.29 -12.00
C THR A 42 -11.40 -18.45 -11.71
N GLU A 43 -12.14 -18.11 -12.78
CA GLU A 43 -13.41 -17.38 -12.65
C GLU A 43 -14.43 -18.15 -11.80
N GLN A 44 -14.43 -19.48 -11.88
CA GLN A 44 -15.38 -20.34 -11.19
C GLN A 44 -15.04 -20.51 -9.70
N ASN A 45 -13.76 -20.73 -9.38
CA ASN A 45 -13.34 -21.06 -8.01
C ASN A 45 -13.07 -19.82 -7.17
N THR A 46 -12.53 -18.76 -7.79
CA THR A 46 -12.09 -17.54 -7.10
C THR A 46 -12.52 -16.28 -7.86
N PRO A 47 -13.82 -16.04 -8.06
CA PRO A 47 -14.31 -14.97 -8.94
C PRO A 47 -13.76 -13.59 -8.57
N THR A 48 -13.66 -13.27 -7.28
CA THR A 48 -13.12 -11.99 -6.81
C THR A 48 -11.62 -11.85 -7.11
N LEU A 49 -10.82 -12.88 -6.84
CA LEU A 49 -9.38 -12.84 -7.11
C LEU A 49 -9.10 -12.83 -8.62
N TRP A 50 -9.89 -13.58 -9.39
CA TRP A 50 -9.86 -13.57 -10.85
C TRP A 50 -10.17 -12.19 -11.44
N GLN A 51 -11.13 -11.46 -10.88
CA GLN A 51 -11.40 -10.08 -11.30
C GLN A 51 -10.22 -9.16 -10.94
N LEU A 52 -9.66 -9.30 -9.74
CA LEU A 52 -8.50 -8.49 -9.31
C LEU A 52 -7.27 -8.70 -10.22
N THR A 53 -7.02 -9.91 -10.71
CA THR A 53 -5.89 -10.15 -11.64
C THR A 53 -6.09 -9.46 -12.99
N ARG A 54 -7.34 -9.26 -13.42
CA ARG A 54 -7.72 -8.60 -14.69
C ARG A 54 -7.71 -7.07 -14.59
N GLU A 55 -8.04 -6.53 -13.42
CA GLU A 55 -8.03 -5.09 -13.14
C GLU A 55 -6.66 -4.59 -12.66
N GLY A 56 -5.77 -5.51 -12.28
CA GLY A 56 -4.45 -5.24 -11.74
C GLY A 56 -3.30 -5.78 -12.59
N VAL A 57 -2.22 -6.15 -11.92
CA VAL A 57 -1.00 -6.70 -12.53
C VAL A 57 -0.72 -8.07 -11.96
N THR A 58 -0.42 -9.03 -12.83
CA THR A 58 -0.05 -10.40 -12.45
C THR A 58 1.42 -10.67 -12.78
N PHE A 59 2.20 -11.13 -11.80
CA PHE A 59 3.61 -11.50 -11.98
C PHE A 59 3.77 -12.97 -12.33
N LEU A 60 3.75 -13.30 -13.62
CA LEU A 60 3.79 -14.70 -14.09
C LEU A 60 5.11 -15.43 -13.84
N ASN A 61 6.19 -14.70 -13.58
CA ASN A 61 7.53 -15.27 -13.32
C ASN A 61 7.87 -15.34 -11.81
N GLN A 62 6.88 -15.22 -10.92
CA GLN A 62 7.10 -15.34 -9.48
C GLN A 62 7.26 -16.81 -9.08
N HIS A 63 8.33 -17.12 -8.33
CA HIS A 63 8.62 -18.45 -7.83
C HIS A 63 8.84 -18.41 -6.32
N ALA A 64 8.45 -19.48 -5.63
CA ALA A 64 8.72 -19.63 -4.20
C ALA A 64 10.24 -19.72 -3.95
N ALA A 65 10.70 -19.14 -2.84
CA ALA A 65 12.03 -19.41 -2.33
C ALA A 65 12.14 -20.88 -1.90
N TYR A 66 13.33 -21.46 -2.06
CA TYR A 66 13.63 -22.81 -1.56
C TYR A 66 14.20 -22.75 -0.13
N PRO A 67 13.74 -23.62 0.80
CA PRO A 67 12.66 -24.59 0.63
C PRO A 67 11.28 -23.92 0.59
N SER A 68 10.34 -24.50 -0.15
CA SER A 68 8.98 -23.96 -0.36
C SER A 68 8.07 -24.17 0.86
N ALA A 69 8.49 -23.62 2.01
CA ALA A 69 7.76 -23.68 3.28
C ALA A 69 7.15 -22.30 3.62
N THR A 70 6.03 -22.31 4.35
CA THR A 70 5.25 -21.11 4.73
C THR A 70 6.12 -20.04 5.37
N MET A 71 6.84 -20.38 6.45
CA MET A 71 7.66 -19.42 7.19
C MET A 71 8.84 -18.90 6.38
N VAL A 72 9.38 -19.72 5.48
CA VAL A 72 10.51 -19.37 4.62
C VAL A 72 10.08 -18.33 3.58
N ASN A 73 8.95 -18.57 2.90
CA ASN A 73 8.42 -17.64 1.90
C ASN A 73 7.82 -16.38 2.53
N GLY A 74 7.18 -16.51 3.70
CA GLY A 74 6.72 -15.36 4.48
C GLY A 74 7.87 -14.43 4.86
N THR A 75 8.98 -14.98 5.35
CA THR A 75 10.19 -14.21 5.68
C THR A 75 10.79 -13.55 4.44
N ALA A 76 10.94 -14.29 3.33
CA ALA A 76 11.48 -13.73 2.09
C ALA A 76 10.60 -12.60 1.53
N MET A 77 9.27 -12.70 1.63
CA MET A 77 8.33 -11.68 1.16
C MET A 77 8.44 -10.36 1.94
N VAL A 78 8.57 -10.42 3.27
CA VAL A 78 8.60 -9.21 4.11
C VAL A 78 9.99 -8.58 4.22
N THR A 79 11.06 -9.35 4.03
CA THR A 79 12.44 -8.87 4.15
C THR A 79 13.13 -8.64 2.80
N GLY A 80 12.69 -9.31 1.73
CA GLY A 80 13.40 -9.37 0.45
C GLY A 80 14.66 -10.23 0.47
N VAL A 81 14.93 -10.97 1.56
CA VAL A 81 16.15 -11.77 1.72
C VAL A 81 15.87 -13.26 1.45
N HIS A 82 16.73 -13.88 0.65
CA HIS A 82 16.63 -15.33 0.40
C HIS A 82 17.11 -16.17 1.60
N PRO A 83 16.54 -17.38 1.79
CA PRO A 83 16.96 -18.29 2.84
C PRO A 83 18.46 -18.60 2.78
N GLY A 84 19.11 -18.70 3.94
CA GLY A 84 20.56 -18.88 4.04
C GLY A 84 21.38 -17.58 3.94
N LYS A 85 20.71 -16.43 3.74
CA LYS A 85 21.31 -15.07 3.81
C LYS A 85 20.63 -14.17 4.84
N SER A 86 19.61 -14.70 5.51
CA SER A 86 18.81 -14.05 6.56
C SER A 86 19.44 -14.21 7.93
#